data_AF-A0A9E8M1S8-F1
#
_entry.id   AF-A0A9E8M1S8-F1
#
_cell.length_a   1.000
_cell.length_b   1.000
_cell.length_c   1.000
_cell.angle_alpha   90.00
_cell.angle_beta   90.00
_cell.angle_gamma   90.00
#
_symmetry.space_group_name_H-M   'P 1'
#
loop_
_entity.id
_entity.type
_entity.pdbx_description
1 polymer ?
#
loop_
_entity_poly.entity_id
_entity_poly.type
_entity_poly.pdbx_seq_one_letter_code
_entity_poly.pdbx_strand_id
1 'polypeptide(L)'
;MAKRKRRKRTRPPLDDRHYTAIYLMTRPFYDKKTGKKRWLTRQEVADMVGVSRMQLWRWEQRKDFQREHDKALKAYLRTLKPKKPRWTVPSSADEINAILRNSGII
;
A
#
# COMPACT_ATOMS: atom_id res chain seq x y z
N MET A 1 41.54 22.22 -20.73
CA MET A 1 40.14 21.89 -21.07
C MET A 1 39.33 21.71 -19.77
N ALA A 2 38.64 22.75 -19.28
CA ALA A 2 37.85 22.66 -18.06
C ALA A 2 36.56 21.85 -18.29
N LYS A 3 36.36 20.74 -17.57
CA LYS A 3 35.13 19.94 -17.62
C LYS A 3 33.96 20.77 -17.06
N ARG A 4 33.08 21.26 -17.93
CA ARG A 4 31.87 21.99 -17.56
C ARG A 4 30.95 21.09 -16.72
N LYS A 5 30.89 21.32 -15.40
CA LYS A 5 30.06 20.58 -14.44
C LYS A 5 28.58 20.75 -14.82
N ARG A 6 27.96 19.73 -15.41
CA ARG A 6 26.53 19.73 -15.74
C ARG A 6 25.72 19.91 -14.46
N ARG A 7 24.96 21.01 -14.35
CA ARG A 7 24.01 21.22 -13.24
C ARG A 7 23.03 20.05 -13.20
N LYS A 8 22.86 19.40 -12.03
CA LYS A 8 21.85 18.35 -11.85
C LYS A 8 20.48 18.99 -12.04
N ARG A 9 19.75 18.60 -13.08
CA ARG A 9 18.36 19.02 -13.28
C ARG A 9 17.54 18.40 -12.15
N THR A 10 17.00 19.24 -11.26
CA THR A 10 16.05 18.82 -10.24
C THR A 10 14.81 18.29 -10.92
N ARG A 11 14.45 17.04 -10.64
CA ARG A 11 13.21 16.46 -11.14
C ARG A 11 12.03 17.16 -10.46
N PRO A 12 10.91 17.39 -11.16
CA PRO A 12 9.73 17.93 -10.50
C PRO A 12 9.29 16.98 -9.38
N PRO A 13 8.72 17.53 -8.29
CA PRO A 13 8.15 16.70 -7.22
C PRO A 13 7.07 15.75 -7.75
N LEU A 14 6.68 14.78 -6.93
CA LEU A 14 5.54 13.94 -7.25
C LEU A 14 4.27 14.80 -7.28
N ASP A 15 3.42 14.49 -8.24
CA ASP A 15 2.15 15.16 -8.55
C ASP A 15 0.99 14.17 -8.36
N ASP A 16 -0.25 14.64 -8.37
CA ASP A 16 -1.46 13.85 -8.11
C ASP A 16 -1.52 12.58 -8.95
N ARG A 17 -1.16 12.66 -10.24
CA ARG A 17 -1.12 11.49 -11.14
C ARG A 17 -0.18 10.39 -10.64
N HIS A 18 0.94 10.77 -10.02
CA HIS A 18 1.88 9.81 -9.45
C HIS A 18 1.24 9.09 -8.25
N TYR A 19 0.56 9.84 -7.39
CA TYR A 19 -0.14 9.28 -6.23
C TYR A 19 -1.33 8.40 -6.64
N THR A 20 -2.07 8.78 -7.69
CA THR A 20 -3.12 7.93 -8.28
C THR A 20 -2.53 6.62 -8.81
N ALA A 21 -1.41 6.67 -9.54
CA ALA A 21 -0.73 5.47 -10.02
C ALA A 21 -0.30 4.56 -8.86
N ILE A 22 0.33 5.14 -7.82
CA ILE A 22 0.73 4.41 -6.61
C ILE A 22 -0.47 3.72 -5.97
N TYR A 23 -1.59 4.44 -5.81
CA TYR A 23 -2.81 3.90 -5.23
C TYR A 23 -3.32 2.67 -5.99
N LEU A 24 -3.40 2.77 -7.33
CA LEU A 24 -3.87 1.70 -8.21
C LEU A 24 -2.93 0.50 -8.24
N MET A 25 -1.63 0.72 -8.09
CA MET A 25 -0.63 -0.36 -8.03
C MET A 25 -0.62 -1.08 -6.68
N THR A 26 -1.04 -0.40 -5.60
CA THR A 26 -0.94 -0.92 -4.23
C THR A 26 -2.13 -1.80 -3.84
N ARG A 27 -3.30 -1.56 -4.44
CA ARG A 27 -4.56 -2.19 -4.03
C ARG A 27 -5.21 -2.94 -5.19
N PRO A 28 -5.89 -4.06 -4.92
CA PRO A 28 -6.66 -4.73 -5.94
C PRO A 28 -7.87 -3.87 -6.32
N PHE A 29 -8.11 -3.75 -7.62
CA PHE A 29 -9.21 -3.02 -8.22
C PHE A 29 -10.41 -3.93 -8.42
N TYR A 30 -11.62 -3.40 -8.24
CA TYR A 30 -12.85 -4.17 -8.47
C TYR A 30 -13.18 -4.19 -9.96
N ASP A 31 -13.11 -5.38 -10.56
CA ASP A 31 -13.47 -5.57 -11.95
C ASP A 31 -14.96 -5.86 -12.08
N LYS A 32 -15.68 -4.92 -12.68
CA LYS A 32 -17.13 -5.02 -12.90
C LYS A 32 -17.51 -6.18 -13.84
N LYS A 33 -16.61 -6.61 -14.73
CA LYS A 33 -16.91 -7.68 -15.70
C LYS A 33 -16.88 -9.05 -15.03
N THR A 34 -15.89 -9.28 -14.17
CA THR A 34 -15.69 -10.57 -13.50
C THR A 34 -16.31 -10.63 -12.10
N GLY A 35 -16.75 -9.48 -11.57
CA GLY A 35 -17.33 -9.35 -10.23
C GLY A 35 -16.31 -9.55 -9.10
N LYS A 36 -15.01 -9.58 -9.42
CA LYS A 36 -13.94 -9.93 -8.49
C LYS A 36 -12.92 -8.80 -8.37
N LYS A 37 -12.24 -8.76 -7.22
CA LYS A 37 -11.08 -7.90 -7.01
C LYS A 37 -9.87 -8.52 -7.70
N ARG A 38 -9.19 -7.76 -8.57
CA ARG A 38 -7.97 -8.19 -9.26
C ARG A 38 -6.91 -7.10 -9.27
N TRP A 39 -5.67 -7.49 -9.51
CA TRP A 39 -4.59 -6.53 -9.73
C TRP A 39 -4.66 -5.98 -11.16
N LEU A 40 -4.43 -4.68 -11.29
CA LEU A 40 -4.34 -4.03 -12.59
C LEU A 40 -2.97 -4.28 -13.21
N THR A 41 -2.97 -4.46 -14.52
CA THR A 41 -1.73 -4.49 -15.31
C THR A 41 -1.12 -3.08 -15.38
N ARG A 42 0.18 -2.98 -15.65
CA ARG A 42 0.85 -1.68 -15.82
C ARG A 42 0.23 -0.85 -16.95
N GLN A 43 -0.25 -1.51 -18.01
CA GLN A 43 -0.93 -0.83 -19.12
C GLN A 43 -2.22 -0.19 -18.62
N GLU A 44 -3.08 -0.95 -17.94
CA GLU A 44 -4.35 -0.45 -17.40
C GLU A 44 -4.15 0.69 -16.40
N VAL A 45 -3.13 0.60 -15.54
CA VAL A 45 -2.80 1.71 -14.61
C VAL A 45 -2.41 2.97 -15.39
N ALA A 46 -1.57 2.84 -16.41
CA ALA A 46 -1.15 3.97 -17.24
C ALA A 46 -2.35 4.61 -17.95
N ASP A 47 -3.24 3.78 -18.50
CA ASP A 47 -4.46 4.23 -19.19
C ASP A 47 -5.40 4.97 -18.21
N MET A 48 -5.62 4.46 -17.00
CA MET A 48 -6.45 5.11 -15.98
C MET A 48 -5.88 6.45 -15.49
N VAL A 49 -4.56 6.58 -15.44
CA VAL A 49 -3.87 7.80 -15.00
C VAL A 49 -3.72 8.82 -16.14
N GLY A 50 -3.96 8.40 -17.39
CA GLY A 50 -3.80 9.25 -18.57
C GLY A 50 -2.33 9.54 -18.90
N VAL A 51 -1.47 8.53 -18.81
CA VAL A 51 -0.04 8.62 -19.18
C VAL A 51 0.37 7.43 -20.03
N SER A 52 1.47 7.56 -20.76
CA SER A 52 2.02 6.40 -21.50
C SER A 52 2.60 5.36 -20.53
N ARG A 53 2.54 4.08 -20.92
CA ARG A 53 3.18 2.99 -20.17
C ARG A 53 4.68 3.23 -19.94
N MET A 54 5.38 3.79 -20.94
CA MET A 54 6.79 4.16 -20.82
C MET A 54 7.01 5.26 -19.76
N GLN A 55 6.09 6.22 -19.66
CA GLN A 55 6.17 7.26 -18.63
C GLN A 55 5.96 6.68 -17.23
N LEU A 56 4.98 5.77 -17.06
CA LEU A 56 4.79 5.05 -15.80
C LEU A 56 6.04 4.24 -15.43
N TRP A 57 6.63 3.52 -16.39
CA TRP A 57 7.88 2.79 -16.15
C TRP A 57 9.00 3.71 -15.67
N ARG A 58 9.16 4.90 -16.28
CA ARG A 58 10.14 5.91 -15.83
C ARG A 58 9.86 6.40 -14.41
N TRP A 59 8.58 6.52 -14.02
CA TRP A 59 8.22 6.88 -12.65
C TRP A 59 8.63 5.80 -11.66
N GLU A 60 8.38 4.52 -11.98
CA GLU A 60 8.80 3.37 -11.16
C GLU A 60 10.31 3.33 -10.92
N GLN A 61 11.13 3.88 -11.84
CA GLN A 61 12.59 3.97 -11.67
C GLN A 61 13.03 5.11 -10.74
N ARG A 62 12.13 5.98 -10.26
CA ARG A 62 12.50 7.09 -9.39
C ARG A 62 12.45 6.67 -7.92
N LYS A 63 13.47 7.06 -7.15
CA LYS A 63 13.57 6.74 -5.71
C LYS A 63 12.46 7.37 -4.85
N ASP A 64 12.03 8.58 -5.20
CA ASP A 64 10.94 9.28 -4.52
C ASP A 64 9.60 8.56 -4.74
N PHE A 65 9.32 8.15 -5.97
CA PHE A 65 8.15 7.34 -6.32
C PHE A 65 8.15 6.00 -5.59
N GLN A 66 9.28 5.27 -5.61
CA GLN A 66 9.42 3.99 -4.91
C GLN A 66 9.19 4.12 -3.41
N ARG A 67 9.70 5.18 -2.78
CA ARG A 67 9.51 5.44 -1.35
C ARG A 67 8.02 5.59 -1.00
N GLU A 68 7.29 6.39 -1.77
CA GLU A 68 5.86 6.59 -1.52
C GLU A 68 5.05 5.34 -1.84
N HIS A 69 5.44 4.58 -2.88
CA HIS A 69 4.84 3.28 -3.17
C HIS A 69 5.03 2.28 -2.03
N ASP A 70 6.25 2.13 -1.50
CA ASP A 70 6.53 1.22 -0.39
C ASP A 70 5.79 1.63 0.89
N LYS A 71 5.68 2.93 1.13
CA LYS A 71 4.91 3.48 2.26
C LYS A 71 3.43 3.13 2.12
N ALA A 72 2.84 3.35 0.94
CA ALA A 72 1.46 3.00 0.65
C ALA A 72 1.22 1.49 0.79
N LEU A 73 2.15 0.66 0.27
CA LEU A 73 2.08 -0.79 0.36
C LEU A 73 2.13 -1.27 1.81
N LYS A 74 3.08 -0.78 2.61
CA LYS A 74 3.15 -1.10 4.05
C LYS A 74 1.88 -0.72 4.78
N ALA A 75 1.31 0.45 4.48
CA ALA A 75 0.06 0.89 5.08
C ALA A 75 -1.10 -0.06 4.72
N TYR A 76 -1.21 -0.44 3.45
CA TYR A 76 -2.23 -1.39 2.99
C TYR A 76 -2.04 -2.77 3.61
N LEU A 77 -0.83 -3.32 3.62
CA LEU A 77 -0.56 -4.61 4.26
C LEU A 77 -0.90 -4.59 5.76
N ARG A 78 -0.72 -3.45 6.44
CA ARG A 78 -1.14 -3.28 7.84
C ARG A 78 -2.66 -3.37 8.01
N THR A 79 -3.44 -2.95 7.01
CA THR A 79 -4.90 -3.08 7.04
C THR A 79 -5.39 -4.52 6.82
N LEU A 80 -4.60 -5.37 6.16
CA LEU A 80 -4.94 -6.77 5.93
C LEU A 80 -4.66 -7.67 7.14
N LYS A 81 -3.75 -7.26 8.02
CA LYS A 81 -3.41 -8.05 9.20
C LYS A 81 -4.59 -8.05 10.18
N PRO A 82 -5.09 -9.23 10.61
CA PRO A 82 -6.11 -9.29 11.64
C PRO A 82 -5.56 -8.61 12.89
N LYS A 83 -6.39 -7.79 13.55
CA LYS A 83 -6.04 -7.25 14.86
C LYS A 83 -5.87 -8.45 15.78
N LYS A 84 -4.68 -8.63 16.37
CA LYS A 84 -4.50 -9.63 17.42
C LYS A 84 -5.55 -9.36 18.49
N PRO A 85 -6.29 -10.37 18.97
CA PRO A 85 -7.13 -10.17 20.13
C PRO A 85 -6.25 -9.61 21.24
N ARG A 86 -6.69 -8.51 21.87
CA ARG A 86 -6.08 -8.08 23.12
C ARG A 86 -6.41 -9.18 24.11
N TRP A 87 -5.45 -10.04 24.40
CA TRP A 87 -5.51 -10.85 25.60
C TRP A 87 -5.44 -9.87 26.76
N THR A 88 -6.60 -9.50 27.30
CA THR A 88 -6.68 -8.94 28.65
C THR A 88 -6.27 -10.06 29.58
N VAL A 89 -5.09 -9.93 30.18
CA VAL A 89 -4.70 -10.78 31.30
C VAL A 89 -5.73 -10.50 32.39
N PRO A 90 -6.50 -11.50 32.85
CA PRO A 90 -7.45 -11.31 33.93
C PRO A 90 -6.71 -10.75 35.15
N SER A 91 -7.18 -9.64 35.69
CA SER A 91 -6.51 -8.94 36.79
C SER A 91 -6.87 -9.51 38.16
N SER A 92 -7.85 -10.42 38.23
CA SER A 92 -8.32 -11.04 39.46
C SER A 92 -8.71 -12.51 39.25
N ALA A 93 -8.72 -13.29 40.33
CA ALA A 93 -9.17 -14.67 40.33
C ALA A 93 -10.65 -14.82 39.93
N ASP A 94 -11.47 -13.79 40.22
CA ASP A 94 -12.89 -13.77 39.85
C ASP A 94 -13.09 -13.65 38.34
N GLU A 95 -12.27 -12.85 37.67
CA GLU A 95 -12.28 -12.75 36.20
C GLU A 95 -11.86 -14.08 35.55
N ILE A 96 -10.86 -14.77 36.11
CA ILE A 96 -10.43 -16.10 35.65
C ILE A 96 -11.58 -17.10 35.79
N ASN A 97 -12.21 -17.16 36.95
CA ASN A 97 -13.32 -18.08 37.20
C ASN A 97 -14.54 -17.80 36.32
N ALA A 98 -14.86 -16.52 36.07
CA ALA A 98 -15.94 -16.14 35.17
C ALA A 98 -15.68 -16.58 33.72
N ILE A 99 -14.44 -16.45 33.24
CA ILE A 99 -14.04 -16.89 31.90
C ILE A 99 -14.12 -18.42 31.78
N LEU A 100 -13.64 -19.15 32.80
CA LEU A 100 -13.64 -20.61 32.78
C LEU A 100 -15.05 -21.22 32.85
N ARG A 101 -15.98 -20.59 33.60
CA ARG A 101 -17.41 -20.99 33.63
C ARG A 101 -18.11 -20.73 32.30
N ASN A 102 -17.91 -19.55 31.70
CA ASN A 102 -18.54 -19.22 30.41
C ASN A 102 -18.02 -20.06 29.24
N SER A 103 -16.82 -20.63 29.38
CA SER A 103 -16.22 -21.53 28.38
C SER A 103 -16.54 -23.02 28.64
N GLY A 104 -17.27 -23.34 29.70
CA GLY A 104 -17.67 -24.72 30.05
C GLY A 104 -16.52 -25.63 30.46
N ILE A 105 -15.39 -25.04 30.88
CA ILE A 105 -14.20 -25.78 31.31
C ILE A 105 -14.36 -26.26 32.76
N ILE A 106 -15.12 -25.52 33.57
CA ILE A 106 -15.51 -25.83 34.96
C ILE A 106 -16.92 -25.33 35.25
#